data_AF-A0A3E0HTB7-F1
#
_entry.id   AF-A0A3E0HTB7-F1
#
_cell.length_a   1.000
_cell.length_b   1.000
_cell.length_c   1.000
_cell.angle_alpha   90.00
_cell.angle_beta   90.00
_cell.angle_gamma   90.00
#
_symmetry.space_group_name_H-M   'P 1'
#
loop_
_entity.id
_entity.type
_entity.pdbx_description
1 polymer ?
#
loop_
_entity_poly.entity_id
_entity_poly.type
_entity_poly.pdbx_seq_one_letter_code
_entity_poly.pdbx_strand_id
1 'polypeptide(L)'
;MFEPKSSAFGAFRRLAQPVFLGCLLFVALGLVVLLPGAPVTLTPYALIAPVVGVVGAMVVQQVLDPRKAPAKRPDREAVVELARSMFFARLITGEAAIIVGLGVGVVVNDQTPLLAGLATTVLLYTWWLRTDNFLVALHRVLDPVGAGQLTDAVIKR
;
A
#
# COMPACT_ATOMS: atom_id res chain seq x y z
N MET A 1 -33.20 -11.64 11.61
CA MET A 1 -32.25 -12.59 10.98
C MET A 1 -31.44 -11.77 9.96
N PHE A 2 -30.24 -11.33 10.34
CA PHE A 2 -29.39 -10.50 9.47
C PHE A 2 -28.57 -11.43 8.58
N GLU A 3 -28.87 -11.47 7.28
CA GLU A 3 -27.99 -12.09 6.29
C GLU A 3 -26.70 -11.26 6.19
N PRO A 4 -25.50 -11.87 6.33
CA PRO A 4 -24.24 -11.16 6.19
C PRO A 4 -24.02 -10.87 4.69
N LYS A 5 -24.50 -9.71 4.22
CA LYS A 5 -24.14 -9.19 2.89
C LYS A 5 -22.63 -8.92 2.88
N SER A 6 -21.97 -9.48 1.87
CA SER A 6 -20.52 -9.48 1.59
C SER A 6 -19.71 -8.50 2.44
N SER A 7 -18.87 -9.04 3.34
CA SER A 7 -17.96 -8.27 4.18
C SER A 7 -17.21 -7.21 3.36
N ALA A 8 -16.93 -6.02 3.92
CA ALA A 8 -16.11 -5.01 3.23
C ALA A 8 -14.80 -5.59 2.71
N PHE A 9 -14.31 -6.69 3.28
CA PHE A 9 -13.24 -7.51 2.73
C PHE A 9 -13.42 -7.85 1.24
N GLY A 10 -14.65 -8.10 0.77
CA GLY A 10 -14.99 -8.33 -0.64
C GLY A 10 -14.90 -7.07 -1.51
N ALA A 11 -15.30 -5.90 -1.01
CA ALA A 11 -15.13 -4.62 -1.69
C ALA A 11 -13.65 -4.18 -1.72
N PHE A 12 -12.96 -4.34 -0.59
CA PHE A 12 -11.51 -4.17 -0.45
C PHE A 12 -10.73 -5.08 -1.39
N ARG A 13 -11.13 -6.36 -1.50
CA ARG A 13 -10.52 -7.31 -2.43
C ARG A 13 -10.72 -6.87 -3.88
N ARG A 14 -11.91 -6.38 -4.25
CA ARG A 14 -12.18 -5.87 -5.61
C ARG A 14 -11.40 -4.61 -5.96
N LEU A 15 -11.15 -3.72 -5.00
CA LEU A 15 -10.34 -2.50 -5.20
C LEU A 15 -8.83 -2.76 -5.20
N ALA A 16 -8.35 -3.73 -4.43
CA ALA A 16 -6.94 -4.12 -4.41
C ALA A 16 -6.55 -4.98 -5.64
N GLN A 17 -7.51 -5.72 -6.21
CA GLN A 17 -7.30 -6.58 -7.37
C GLN A 17 -6.67 -5.89 -8.60
N PRO A 18 -7.18 -4.75 -9.10
CA PRO A 18 -6.63 -4.09 -10.29
C PRO A 18 -5.19 -3.61 -10.10
N VAL A 19 -4.77 -3.41 -8.86
CA VAL A 19 -3.46 -2.85 -8.51
C VAL A 19 -2.46 -3.96 -8.32
N PHE A 20 -2.87 -5.04 -7.65
CA PHE A 20 -2.10 -6.27 -7.68
C PHE A 20 -1.89 -6.74 -9.13
N LEU A 21 -2.88 -6.53 -10.01
CA LEU A 21 -2.74 -6.75 -11.44
C LEU A 21 -1.71 -5.82 -12.10
N GLY A 22 -1.71 -4.52 -11.76
CA GLY A 22 -0.74 -3.54 -12.24
C GLY A 22 0.69 -3.89 -11.85
N CYS A 23 0.94 -4.10 -10.56
CA CYS A 23 2.19 -4.63 -10.01
C CYS A 23 2.65 -5.91 -10.74
N LEU A 24 1.77 -6.89 -10.91
CA LEU A 24 2.08 -8.14 -11.61
C LEU A 24 2.42 -7.89 -13.09
N LEU A 25 1.74 -6.95 -13.74
CA LEU A 25 1.98 -6.60 -15.13
C LEU A 25 3.34 -5.91 -15.32
N PHE A 26 3.74 -5.01 -14.41
CA PHE A 26 5.08 -4.40 -14.42
C PHE A 26 6.19 -5.42 -14.18
N VAL A 27 5.96 -6.38 -13.26
CA VAL A 27 6.90 -7.48 -13.02
C VAL A 27 7.01 -8.37 -14.25
N ALA A 28 5.89 -8.77 -14.86
CA ALA A 28 5.89 -9.58 -16.07
C ALA A 28 6.59 -8.86 -17.23
N LEU A 29 6.29 -7.58 -17.45
CA LEU A 29 6.94 -6.73 -18.44
C LEU A 29 8.45 -6.66 -18.19
N GLY A 30 8.85 -6.44 -16.94
CA GLY A 30 10.24 -6.38 -16.54
C GLY A 30 11.00 -7.68 -16.80
N LEU A 31 10.48 -8.81 -16.33
CA LEU A 31 11.17 -10.10 -16.40
C LEU A 31 11.17 -10.71 -17.81
N VAL A 32 10.10 -10.52 -18.59
CA VAL A 32 9.91 -11.20 -19.88
C VAL A 32 10.32 -10.34 -21.06
N VAL A 33 10.16 -9.02 -20.98
CA VAL A 33 10.35 -8.12 -22.14
C VAL A 33 11.60 -7.25 -21.99
N LEU A 34 11.78 -6.63 -20.82
CA LEU A 34 12.81 -5.59 -20.65
C LEU A 34 14.15 -6.13 -20.15
N LEU A 35 14.14 -7.18 -19.32
CA LEU A 35 15.33 -7.79 -18.74
C LEU A 35 15.43 -9.30 -19.01
N PRO A 36 15.18 -9.80 -20.24
CA PRO A 36 15.27 -11.22 -20.51
C PRO A 36 16.74 -11.68 -20.35
N GLY A 37 16.98 -12.60 -19.42
CA GLY A 37 18.30 -13.18 -19.18
C GLY A 37 19.31 -12.26 -18.47
N ALA A 38 18.88 -11.09 -17.99
CA ALA A 38 19.73 -10.24 -17.15
C ALA A 38 20.08 -10.97 -15.84
N PRO A 39 21.28 -10.76 -15.28
CA PRO A 39 21.74 -11.46 -14.10
C PRO A 39 20.97 -11.02 -12.84
N VAL A 40 21.04 -11.85 -11.81
CA VAL A 40 20.60 -11.53 -10.44
C VAL A 40 21.86 -11.45 -9.58
N THR A 41 22.28 -10.23 -9.24
CA THR A 41 23.49 -9.98 -8.44
C THR A 41 23.17 -9.24 -7.14
N LEU A 42 23.78 -9.67 -6.03
CA LEU A 42 23.66 -8.97 -4.75
C LEU A 42 24.49 -7.69 -4.77
N THR A 43 23.81 -6.57 -5.03
CA THR A 43 24.45 -5.28 -5.26
C THR A 43 23.78 -4.15 -4.47
N PRO A 44 24.53 -3.08 -4.14
CA PRO A 44 23.98 -1.98 -3.34
C PRO A 44 22.80 -1.26 -3.99
N TYR A 45 22.77 -1.17 -5.31
CA TYR A 45 21.68 -0.51 -6.04
C TYR A 45 20.35 -1.28 -5.96
N ALA A 46 20.37 -2.57 -5.59
CA ALA A 46 19.15 -3.33 -5.30
C ALA A 46 18.38 -2.78 -4.08
N LEU A 47 19.05 -2.01 -3.21
CA LEU A 47 18.42 -1.39 -2.04
C LEU A 47 17.58 -0.16 -2.39
N ILE A 48 17.69 0.38 -3.59
CA ILE A 48 16.99 1.61 -3.99
C ILE A 48 15.46 1.39 -3.93
N ALA A 49 14.96 0.31 -4.52
CA ALA A 49 13.53 -0.01 -4.50
C ALA A 49 12.98 -0.28 -3.08
N PRO A 50 13.66 -1.07 -2.22
CA PRO A 50 13.34 -1.18 -0.80
C PRO A 50 13.30 0.16 -0.05
N VAL A 51 14.30 1.02 -0.25
CA VAL A 51 14.35 2.35 0.41
C VAL A 51 13.16 3.21 -0.01
N VAL A 52 12.82 3.24 -1.31
CA VAL A 52 11.64 3.95 -1.79
C VAL A 52 10.35 3.40 -1.17
N GLY A 53 10.20 2.07 -1.10
CA GLY A 53 9.06 1.44 -0.46
C GLY A 53 8.93 1.79 1.03
N VAL A 54 10.05 1.78 1.76
CA VAL A 54 10.10 2.17 3.18
C VAL A 54 9.76 3.64 3.36
N VAL A 55 10.37 4.54 2.58
CA VAL A 55 10.09 5.99 2.64
C VAL A 55 8.62 6.27 2.33
N GLY A 56 8.06 5.65 1.29
CA GLY A 56 6.64 5.78 0.97
C GLY A 56 5.75 5.28 2.11
N ALA A 57 6.09 4.15 2.74
CA ALA A 57 5.36 3.64 3.89
C ALA A 57 5.43 4.59 5.11
N MET A 58 6.58 5.20 5.35
CA MET A 58 6.74 6.23 6.40
C MET A 58 5.88 7.47 6.11
N VAL A 59 5.83 7.92 4.85
CA VAL A 59 4.96 9.04 4.45
C VAL A 59 3.49 8.69 4.70
N VAL A 60 3.05 7.49 4.31
CA VAL A 60 1.68 7.02 4.59
C VAL A 60 1.41 7.00 6.11
N GLN A 61 2.37 6.57 6.92
CA GLN A 61 2.23 6.60 8.38
C GLN A 61 2.18 8.02 8.96
N GLN A 62 2.88 9.00 8.39
CA GLN A 62 2.82 10.39 8.86
C GLN A 62 1.44 11.05 8.63
N VAL A 63 0.66 10.55 7.67
CA VAL A 63 -0.75 10.96 7.49
C VAL A 63 -1.62 10.38 8.62
N LEU A 64 -1.20 9.28 9.22
CA LEU A 64 -1.86 8.59 10.35
C LEU A 64 -1.29 8.99 11.72
N ASP A 65 -0.48 10.05 11.81
CA ASP A 65 0.11 10.47 13.08
C ASP A 65 -1.00 10.93 14.05
N PRO A 66 -1.19 10.26 15.20
CA PRO A 66 -2.17 10.65 16.21
C PRO A 66 -1.96 12.08 16.72
N ARG A 67 -0.73 12.61 16.62
CA ARG A 67 -0.41 14.00 16.99
C ARG A 67 -1.05 15.02 16.05
N LYS A 68 -1.46 14.60 14.86
CA LYS A 68 -2.20 15.40 13.86
C LYS A 68 -3.70 15.09 13.88
N ALA A 69 -4.22 14.48 14.95
CA ALA A 69 -5.63 14.15 15.06
C ALA A 69 -6.51 15.40 14.84
N PRO A 70 -7.67 15.25 14.17
CA PRO A 70 -8.54 16.37 13.87
C PRO A 70 -9.03 17.03 15.16
N ALA A 71 -9.01 18.37 15.22
CA ALA A 71 -9.41 19.14 16.40
C ALA A 71 -10.93 19.09 16.69
N LYS A 72 -11.73 18.61 15.74
CA LYS A 72 -13.18 18.46 15.85
C LYS A 72 -13.60 17.08 15.34
N ARG A 73 -14.75 16.60 15.82
CA ARG A 73 -15.36 15.36 15.34
C ARG A 73 -15.60 15.46 13.82
N PRO A 74 -14.93 14.62 13.00
CA PRO A 74 -15.12 14.65 11.56
C PRO A 74 -16.46 14.04 11.18
N ASP A 75 -17.06 14.58 10.10
CA ASP A 75 -18.24 13.99 9.49
C ASP A 75 -17.93 12.63 8.85
N ARG A 76 -18.97 11.80 8.68
CA ARG A 76 -18.83 10.47 8.06
C ARG A 76 -18.18 10.51 6.68
N GLU A 77 -18.51 11.52 5.89
CA GLU A 77 -17.97 11.68 4.53
C GLU A 77 -16.46 11.96 4.56
N ALA A 78 -16.01 12.82 5.47
CA ALA A 78 -14.58 13.10 5.66
C ALA A 78 -13.79 11.86 6.13
N VAL A 79 -14.40 11.00 6.96
CA VAL A 79 -13.77 9.72 7.38
C VAL A 79 -13.64 8.76 6.20
N VAL A 80 -14.64 8.70 5.32
CA VAL A 80 -14.60 7.87 4.11
C VAL A 80 -13.57 8.39 3.11
N GLU A 81 -13.47 9.71 2.92
CA GLU A 81 -12.49 10.34 2.04
C GLU A 81 -11.05 10.15 2.57
N LEU A 82 -10.85 10.24 3.88
CA LEU A 82 -9.58 9.93 4.52
C LEU A 82 -9.19 8.45 4.30
N ALA A 83 -10.13 7.52 4.48
CA ALA A 83 -9.87 6.11 4.21
C ALA A 83 -9.56 5.83 2.73
N ARG A 84 -10.23 6.53 1.81
CA ARG A 84 -10.01 6.40 0.36
C ARG A 84 -8.66 6.97 -0.07
N SER A 85 -8.29 8.16 0.40
CA SER A 85 -7.01 8.80 0.09
C SER A 85 -5.84 7.98 0.64
N MET A 86 -5.98 7.41 1.83
CA MET A 86 -4.98 6.50 2.41
C MET A 86 -4.86 5.18 1.64
N PHE A 87 -5.99 4.65 1.13
CA PHE A 87 -5.95 3.49 0.26
C PHE A 87 -5.15 3.77 -1.02
N PHE A 88 -5.38 4.92 -1.66
CA PHE A 88 -4.59 5.37 -2.81
C PHE A 88 -3.12 5.61 -2.46
N ALA A 89 -2.81 6.18 -1.30
CA ALA A 89 -1.42 6.40 -0.88
C ALA A 89 -0.67 5.07 -0.67
N ARG A 90 -1.33 4.07 -0.05
CA ARG A 90 -0.80 2.69 0.05
C ARG A 90 -0.58 2.08 -1.32
N LEU A 91 -1.53 2.31 -2.24
CA LEU A 91 -1.49 1.85 -3.61
C LEU A 91 -0.25 2.35 -4.36
N ILE A 92 -0.07 3.67 -4.34
CA ILE A 92 1.01 4.37 -5.01
C ILE A 92 2.36 3.95 -4.41
N THR A 93 2.44 3.76 -3.10
CA THR A 93 3.67 3.31 -2.42
C THR A 93 4.11 1.94 -2.92
N GLY A 94 3.19 0.98 -3.05
CA GLY A 94 3.50 -0.37 -3.53
C GLY A 94 3.93 -0.41 -5.00
N GLU A 95 3.27 0.36 -5.86
CA GLU A 95 3.61 0.51 -7.27
C GLU A 95 4.94 1.23 -7.46
N ALA A 96 5.20 2.30 -6.68
CA ALA A 96 6.43 3.08 -6.78
C ALA A 96 7.68 2.23 -6.52
N ALA A 97 7.65 1.33 -5.54
CA ALA A 97 8.77 0.42 -5.28
C ALA A 97 9.06 -0.52 -6.48
N ILE A 98 8.01 -1.03 -7.14
CA ILE A 98 8.15 -1.90 -8.33
C ILE A 98 8.63 -1.10 -9.53
N ILE A 99 8.06 0.08 -9.79
CA ILE A 99 8.44 0.95 -10.91
C ILE A 99 9.89 1.41 -10.77
N VAL A 100 10.31 1.80 -9.56
CA VAL A 100 11.70 2.18 -9.31
C VAL A 100 12.63 0.97 -9.46
N GLY A 101 12.23 -0.20 -8.94
CA GLY A 101 12.98 -1.44 -9.14
C GLY A 101 13.15 -1.79 -10.61
N LEU A 102 12.09 -1.66 -11.41
CA LEU A 102 12.14 -1.85 -12.85
C LEU A 102 13.07 -0.85 -13.54
N GLY A 103 12.90 0.44 -13.26
CA GLY A 103 13.71 1.50 -13.88
C GLY A 103 15.20 1.35 -13.59
N VAL A 104 15.55 1.11 -12.32
CA VAL A 104 16.94 0.85 -11.92
C VAL A 104 17.46 -0.41 -12.60
N GLY A 105 16.68 -1.50 -12.59
CA GLY A 105 17.05 -2.77 -13.22
C GLY A 105 17.33 -2.62 -14.72
N VAL A 106 16.52 -1.86 -15.44
CA VAL A 106 16.73 -1.54 -16.86
C VAL A 106 18.00 -0.72 -17.08
N VAL A 107 18.25 0.29 -16.25
CA VAL A 107 19.44 1.16 -16.37
C VAL A 107 20.74 0.37 -16.12
N VAL A 108 20.75 -0.52 -15.14
CA VAL A 108 21.94 -1.31 -14.77
C VAL A 108 22.01 -2.67 -15.45
N ASN A 109 20.99 -3.03 -16.24
CA ASN A 109 20.81 -4.34 -16.85
C ASN A 109 20.92 -5.50 -15.84
N ASP A 110 20.15 -5.44 -14.75
CA ASP A 110 20.13 -6.45 -13.67
C ASP A 110 18.69 -6.62 -13.15
N GLN A 111 18.28 -7.86 -12.84
CA GLN A 111 16.93 -8.15 -12.36
C GLN A 111 16.74 -7.91 -10.85
N THR A 112 17.81 -7.85 -10.08
CA THR A 112 17.79 -7.76 -8.61
C THR A 112 17.01 -6.55 -8.09
N PRO A 113 17.10 -5.34 -8.67
CA PRO A 113 16.32 -4.20 -8.20
C PRO A 113 14.81 -4.41 -8.39
N LEU A 114 14.40 -5.06 -9.48
CA LEU A 114 13.00 -5.41 -9.74
C LEU A 114 12.50 -6.47 -8.74
N LEU A 115 13.30 -7.52 -8.51
CA LEU A 115 12.98 -8.56 -7.52
C LEU A 115 12.94 -8.00 -6.09
N ALA A 116 13.85 -7.10 -5.75
CA ALA A 116 13.87 -6.40 -4.47
C ALA A 116 12.65 -5.48 -4.31
N GLY A 117 12.25 -4.79 -5.37
CA GLY A 117 11.00 -4.02 -5.42
C GLY A 117 9.78 -4.91 -5.18
N LEU A 118 9.69 -6.05 -5.87
CA LEU A 118 8.61 -7.01 -5.68
C LEU A 118 8.56 -7.56 -4.24
N ALA A 119 9.70 -8.00 -3.71
CA ALA A 119 9.81 -8.50 -2.34
C ALA A 119 9.40 -7.43 -1.32
N THR A 120 9.86 -6.19 -1.51
CA THR A 120 9.48 -5.04 -0.68
C THR A 120 7.98 -4.81 -0.73
N THR A 121 7.39 -4.78 -1.93
CA THR A 121 5.95 -4.57 -2.10
C THR A 121 5.16 -5.68 -1.41
N VAL A 122 5.56 -6.95 -1.56
CA VAL A 122 4.94 -8.07 -0.85
C VAL A 122 5.03 -7.89 0.67
N LEU A 123 6.20 -7.56 1.22
CA LEU A 123 6.40 -7.32 2.66
C LEU A 123 5.56 -6.14 3.17
N LEU A 124 5.50 -5.04 2.41
CA LEU A 124 4.67 -3.89 2.74
C LEU A 124 3.19 -4.28 2.77
N TYR A 125 2.68 -5.04 1.79
CA TYR A 125 1.28 -5.43 1.75
C TYR A 125 0.89 -6.49 2.79
N THR A 126 1.82 -7.39 3.15
CA THR A 126 1.58 -8.52 4.06
C THR A 126 1.76 -8.16 5.53
N TRP A 127 2.74 -7.31 5.85
CA TRP A 127 3.05 -6.93 7.23
C TRP A 127 2.70 -5.49 7.53
N TRP A 128 3.38 -4.53 6.92
CA TRP A 128 3.38 -3.16 7.44
C TRP A 128 2.09 -2.41 7.10
N LEU A 129 1.72 -2.36 5.82
CA LEU A 129 0.52 -1.71 5.32
C LEU A 129 -0.70 -2.63 5.39
N ARG A 130 -0.64 -3.76 6.10
CA ARG A 130 -1.76 -4.70 6.24
C ARG A 130 -3.04 -3.97 6.66
N THR A 131 -4.16 -4.34 6.05
CA THR A 131 -5.45 -3.65 6.25
C THR A 131 -5.89 -3.62 7.71
N ASP A 132 -5.55 -4.64 8.50
CA ASP A 132 -5.87 -4.68 9.93
C ASP A 132 -5.11 -3.60 10.72
N ASN A 133 -3.82 -3.41 10.43
CA ASN A 133 -3.01 -2.35 11.04
C ASN A 133 -3.55 -0.96 10.68
N PHE A 134 -4.06 -0.82 9.45
CA PHE A 134 -4.70 0.40 8.98
C PHE A 134 -6.00 0.70 9.74
N LEU A 135 -6.89 -0.28 9.89
CA LEU A 135 -8.15 -0.10 10.63
C LEU A 135 -7.89 0.26 12.09
N VAL A 136 -6.89 -0.37 12.71
CA VAL A 136 -6.46 -0.04 14.08
C VAL A 136 -5.89 1.38 14.15
N ALA A 137 -5.06 1.80 13.19
CA ALA A 137 -4.49 3.15 13.15
C ALA A 137 -5.58 4.22 12.96
N LEU A 138 -6.50 4.00 12.02
CA LEU A 138 -7.62 4.92 11.78
C LEU A 138 -8.54 5.02 13.01
N HIS A 139 -8.80 3.90 13.68
CA HIS A 139 -9.57 3.89 14.92
C HIS A 139 -8.89 4.74 16.00
N ARG A 140 -7.59 4.55 16.23
CA ARG A 140 -6.80 5.32 17.21
C ARG A 140 -6.75 6.83 16.92
N VAL A 141 -6.76 7.23 15.65
CA VAL A 141 -6.77 8.66 15.26
C VAL A 141 -8.15 9.29 15.51
N LEU A 142 -9.23 8.51 15.39
CA LEU A 142 -10.62 9.00 15.50
C LEU A 142 -11.22 8.84 16.90
N ASP A 143 -10.65 7.99 17.74
CA ASP A 143 -11.09 7.76 19.11
C ASP A 143 -11.06 9.03 20.00
N PRO A 144 -10.02 9.89 19.95
CA PRO A 144 -9.95 11.11 20.76
C PRO A 144 -11.09 12.11 20.53
N VAL A 145 -11.79 12.03 19.40
CA VAL A 145 -12.91 12.90 19.03
C VAL A 145 -14.27 12.18 19.07
N GLY A 146 -14.33 10.98 19.67
CA GLY A 146 -15.56 10.18 19.78
C GLY A 146 -16.08 9.67 18.43
N ALA A 147 -15.20 9.59 17.43
CA ALA A 147 -15.51 9.12 16.08
C ALA A 147 -14.99 7.68 15.82
N GLY A 148 -14.44 7.00 16.84
CA GLY A 148 -13.94 5.62 16.70
C GLY A 148 -14.98 4.67 16.08
N GLN A 149 -16.25 4.78 16.47
CA GLN A 149 -17.36 3.97 15.92
C GLN A 149 -17.68 4.24 14.44
N LEU A 150 -17.20 5.36 13.87
CA LEU A 150 -17.36 5.65 12.44
C LEU A 150 -16.43 4.77 11.58
N THR A 151 -15.34 4.24 12.14
CA THR A 151 -14.49 3.26 11.43
C THR A 151 -15.24 1.95 11.14
N ASP A 152 -16.12 1.51 12.04
CA ASP A 152 -16.97 0.33 11.83
C ASP A 152 -17.98 0.54 10.69
N ALA A 153 -18.38 1.78 10.42
CA ALA A 153 -19.28 2.10 9.31
C ALA A 153 -18.57 2.03 7.95
N VAL A 154 -17.26 2.27 7.90
CA VAL A 154 -16.43 2.10 6.69
C VAL A 154 -16.26 0.61 6.34
N ILE A 155 -16.28 -0.28 7.34
CA ILE A 155 -16.14 -1.75 7.18
C ILE A 155 -17.46 -2.44 6.81
N LYS A 156 -18.62 -1.75 6.94
CA LYS A 156 -19.94 -2.35 6.67
C LYS A 156 -20.55 -1.98 5.31
N ARG A 157 -19.85 -1.17 4.51
CA ARG A 157 -20.22 -0.85 3.11
C ARG A 157 -19.29 -1.55 2.14
#